data_AF-A0A9N9WV76-F1
#
_entry.id   AF-A0A9N9WV76-F1
#
_cell.length_a   1.000
_cell.length_b   1.000
_cell.length_c   1.000
_cell.angle_alpha   90.00
_cell.angle_beta   90.00
_cell.angle_gamma   90.00
#
_symmetry.space_group_name_H-M   'P 1'
#
loop_
_entity.id
_entity.type
_entity.pdbx_description
1 polymer ?
#
loop_
_entity_poly.entity_id
_entity_poly.type
_entity_poly.pdbx_seq_one_letter_code
_entity_poly.pdbx_strand_id
1 'polypeptide(L)'
;MVLLHATWLHRFDDGPYWDKFTVYERQSCRKNMWTNLLLINNYVGGDMKCMIHTWYLATDFQLGIIGTALLLMCMKYPKKRNFILFGSIIVSFIIAVIHFYVHQLEPILMLPPENLRNQLMGNPEYDRYFYDFHAPTHLNTGNYLIGLVIGYFYYQYKQSNGRTDNRSAFLNVLWHCSYLLTFILCFIGFYFYEYDIKLGIWSALLGALLKHIYGPIIGILFVGIFNRYGWLIPKMFNYGMYRILARLSFSVYMVHLTMGCLIIMKNKFPIESNNSMLLSSTVIVYTLSHIAALFLVVCLELPAHAIFKTIVNEILDKPRGAEKPPTPNIINFKIDYTSTKL
;
A
#
# COMPACT_ATOMS: atom_id res chain seq x y z
N MET A 1 1.38 -5.85 -17.62
CA MET A 1 -0.02 -5.66 -17.19
C MET A 1 -0.72 -4.50 -17.90
N VAL A 2 -0.22 -3.26 -17.86
CA VAL A 2 -0.85 -2.13 -18.56
C VAL A 2 -1.12 -2.42 -20.05
N LEU A 3 -0.15 -2.99 -20.77
CA LEU A 3 -0.31 -3.39 -22.17
C LEU A 3 -1.40 -4.46 -22.37
N LEU A 4 -1.54 -5.40 -21.42
CA LEU A 4 -2.58 -6.43 -21.45
C LEU A 4 -3.97 -5.77 -21.40
N HIS A 5 -4.17 -4.84 -20.47
CA HIS A 5 -5.40 -4.07 -20.34
C HIS A 5 -5.68 -3.17 -21.58
N ALA A 6 -4.64 -2.60 -22.20
CA ALA A 6 -4.78 -1.77 -23.40
C ALA A 6 -5.09 -2.54 -24.70
N THR A 7 -4.89 -3.87 -24.72
CA THR A 7 -4.92 -4.67 -25.97
C THR A 7 -5.77 -5.94 -25.87
N TRP A 8 -5.33 -6.94 -25.12
CA TRP A 8 -5.87 -8.30 -25.19
C TRP A 8 -6.91 -8.63 -24.13
N LEU A 9 -7.00 -7.85 -23.03
CA LEU A 9 -7.92 -8.18 -21.92
C LEU A 9 -9.35 -8.41 -22.40
N HIS A 10 -9.87 -7.58 -23.33
CA HIS A 10 -11.24 -7.73 -23.83
C HIS A 10 -11.55 -9.09 -24.47
N ARG A 11 -10.52 -9.88 -24.85
CA ARG A 11 -10.66 -11.17 -25.54
C ARG A 11 -10.63 -12.38 -24.60
N PHE A 12 -10.48 -12.16 -23.29
CA PHE A 12 -10.24 -13.24 -22.34
C PHE A 12 -11.51 -13.98 -21.91
N ASP A 13 -12.66 -13.33 -22.02
CA ASP A 13 -13.96 -13.88 -21.63
C ASP A 13 -15.07 -13.18 -22.43
N ASP A 14 -16.32 -13.63 -22.26
CA ASP A 14 -17.52 -13.00 -22.79
C ASP A 14 -18.58 -12.94 -21.69
N GLY A 15 -19.29 -11.82 -21.55
CA GLY A 15 -20.26 -11.64 -20.48
C GLY A 15 -21.08 -10.36 -20.59
N PRO A 16 -22.26 -10.31 -19.95
CA PRO A 16 -23.17 -9.15 -20.06
C PRO A 16 -22.54 -7.84 -19.56
N TYR A 17 -21.60 -7.92 -18.63
CA TYR A 17 -20.86 -6.76 -18.11
C TYR A 17 -19.39 -6.74 -18.55
N TRP A 18 -18.90 -7.81 -19.18
CA TRP A 18 -17.51 -7.94 -19.58
C TRP A 18 -17.09 -6.89 -20.62
N ASP A 19 -17.89 -6.72 -21.67
CA ASP A 19 -17.60 -5.73 -22.72
C ASP A 19 -17.65 -4.30 -22.16
N LYS A 20 -18.61 -4.00 -21.28
CA LYS A 20 -18.71 -2.68 -20.64
C LYS A 20 -17.44 -2.35 -19.86
N PHE A 21 -16.99 -3.27 -19.01
CA PHE A 21 -15.75 -3.10 -18.25
C PHE A 21 -14.52 -3.02 -19.17
N THR A 22 -14.33 -4.01 -20.06
CA THR A 22 -13.08 -4.14 -20.81
C THR A 22 -12.94 -3.11 -21.93
N VAL A 23 -14.03 -2.65 -22.55
CA VAL A 23 -14.00 -1.55 -23.52
C VAL A 23 -13.61 -0.24 -22.84
N TYR A 24 -14.23 0.07 -21.69
CA TYR A 24 -13.87 1.25 -20.90
C TYR A 24 -12.40 1.19 -20.43
N GLU A 25 -11.99 0.07 -19.83
CA GLU A 25 -10.61 -0.15 -19.36
C GLU A 25 -9.60 -0.03 -20.51
N ARG A 26 -9.90 -0.62 -21.67
CA ARG A 26 -9.05 -0.54 -22.86
C ARG A 26 -8.89 0.89 -23.36
N GLN A 27 -9.97 1.66 -23.43
CA GLN A 27 -9.94 3.06 -23.85
C GLN A 27 -9.14 3.91 -22.86
N SER A 28 -9.41 3.77 -21.57
CA SER A 28 -8.70 4.44 -20.49
C SER A 28 -7.21 4.12 -20.51
N CYS A 29 -6.83 2.85 -20.70
CA CYS A 29 -5.43 2.44 -20.83
C CYS A 29 -4.75 2.97 -22.08
N ARG A 30 -5.42 3.00 -23.23
CA ARG A 30 -4.83 3.59 -24.44
C ARG A 30 -4.57 5.08 -24.31
N LYS A 31 -5.45 5.80 -23.60
CA LYS A 31 -5.33 7.24 -23.37
C LYS A 31 -4.30 7.57 -22.29
N ASN A 32 -4.30 6.83 -21.17
CA ASN A 32 -3.60 7.19 -19.94
C ASN A 32 -2.57 6.14 -19.47
N MET A 33 -2.12 5.20 -20.31
CA MET A 33 -1.02 4.28 -19.93
C MET A 33 0.28 5.02 -19.55
N TRP A 34 0.53 6.19 -20.14
CA TRP A 34 1.72 6.97 -19.89
C TRP A 34 1.77 7.52 -18.45
N THR A 35 0.62 7.80 -17.83
CA THR A 35 0.58 8.28 -16.42
C THR A 35 0.99 7.19 -15.45
N ASN A 36 0.68 5.93 -15.77
CA ASN A 36 1.13 4.76 -15.02
C ASN A 36 2.65 4.54 -15.15
N LEU A 37 3.21 4.74 -16.36
CA LEU A 37 4.66 4.61 -16.59
C LEU A 37 5.46 5.68 -15.84
N LEU A 38 4.93 6.89 -15.76
CA LEU A 38 5.54 8.00 -15.01
C LEU A 38 5.20 7.98 -13.51
N LEU A 39 4.37 7.04 -13.04
CA LEU A 39 3.93 6.93 -11.64
C LEU A 39 3.27 8.23 -11.13
N ILE A 40 2.42 8.85 -11.95
CA ILE A 40 1.64 10.07 -11.64
C ILE A 40 0.14 9.88 -11.86
N ASN A 41 -0.30 8.65 -12.11
CA ASN A 41 -1.70 8.28 -12.33
C ASN A 41 -2.59 8.49 -11.09
N ASN A 42 -2.00 8.80 -9.93
CA ASN A 42 -2.73 9.18 -8.72
C ASN A 42 -3.20 10.65 -8.72
N TYR A 43 -2.64 11.52 -9.57
CA TYR A 43 -3.05 12.91 -9.74
C TYR A 43 -3.55 13.23 -11.16
N VAL A 44 -3.11 12.46 -12.16
CA VAL A 44 -3.43 12.73 -13.58
C VAL A 44 -4.39 11.68 -14.12
N GLY A 45 -5.46 12.15 -14.77
CA GLY A 45 -6.45 11.31 -15.45
C GLY A 45 -7.64 10.89 -14.59
N GLY A 46 -8.14 11.78 -13.73
CA GLY A 46 -9.19 11.57 -12.71
C GLY A 46 -10.48 10.87 -13.17
N ASP A 47 -10.78 10.86 -14.45
CA ASP A 47 -12.07 10.47 -15.02
C ASP A 47 -11.98 9.28 -15.99
N MET A 48 -10.76 8.91 -16.42
CA MET A 48 -10.51 7.72 -17.26
C MET A 48 -9.23 7.03 -16.83
N LYS A 49 -9.34 5.94 -16.10
CA LYS A 49 -8.19 5.37 -15.40
C LYS A 49 -7.81 4.00 -15.92
N CYS A 50 -6.52 3.84 -16.13
CA CYS A 50 -5.94 2.56 -16.49
C CYS A 50 -5.53 1.83 -15.24
N MET A 51 -6.04 0.61 -15.05
CA MET A 51 -5.75 -0.24 -13.89
C MET A 51 -5.96 0.50 -12.58
N ILE A 52 -7.22 0.72 -12.18
CA ILE A 52 -7.58 1.57 -11.04
C ILE A 52 -6.74 1.31 -9.78
N HIS A 53 -6.39 0.07 -9.44
CA HIS A 53 -5.59 -0.25 -8.25
C HIS A 53 -4.18 0.36 -8.23
N THR A 54 -3.60 0.67 -9.38
CA THR A 54 -2.20 1.14 -9.53
C THR A 54 -1.91 2.53 -8.94
N TRP A 55 -2.93 3.28 -8.50
CA TRP A 55 -2.72 4.55 -7.78
C TRP A 55 -1.78 4.36 -6.57
N TYR A 56 -1.86 3.20 -5.92
CA TYR A 56 -1.05 2.90 -4.74
C TYR A 56 0.44 2.79 -5.09
N LEU A 57 0.79 2.26 -6.27
CA LEU A 57 2.19 2.18 -6.73
C LEU A 57 2.78 3.58 -6.96
N ALA A 58 2.02 4.47 -7.58
CA ALA A 58 2.43 5.86 -7.75
C ALA A 58 2.62 6.57 -6.41
N THR A 59 1.66 6.38 -5.49
CA THR A 59 1.74 6.95 -4.16
C THR A 59 2.93 6.40 -3.37
N ASP A 60 3.20 5.10 -3.38
CA ASP A 60 4.35 4.50 -2.68
C ASP A 60 5.69 5.05 -3.22
N PHE A 61 5.84 5.16 -4.54
CA PHE A 61 7.03 5.75 -5.15
C PHE A 61 7.25 7.20 -4.70
N GLN A 62 6.19 8.03 -4.76
CA GLN A 62 6.25 9.44 -4.36
C GLN A 62 6.55 9.59 -2.86
N LEU A 63 5.98 8.73 -2.01
CA LEU A 63 6.27 8.68 -0.58
C LEU A 63 7.71 8.22 -0.32
N GLY A 64 8.25 7.29 -1.10
CA GLY A 64 9.65 6.88 -1.04
C GLY A 64 10.60 8.05 -1.26
N ILE A 65 10.31 8.90 -2.25
CA ILE A 65 11.07 10.13 -2.51
C ILE A 65 10.97 11.09 -1.31
N ILE A 66 9.77 11.37 -0.83
CA ILE A 66 9.53 12.28 0.30
C ILE A 66 10.21 11.77 1.58
N GLY A 67 10.06 10.49 1.89
CA GLY A 67 10.67 9.84 3.05
C GLY A 67 12.18 9.87 3.01
N THR A 68 12.77 9.57 1.86
CA THR A 68 14.23 9.64 1.67
C THR A 68 14.72 11.07 1.85
N ALA A 69 14.07 12.06 1.24
CA ALA A 69 14.43 13.48 1.39
C ALA A 69 14.32 13.94 2.85
N LEU A 70 13.29 13.51 3.58
CA LEU A 70 13.09 13.81 4.99
C LEU A 70 14.21 13.21 5.86
N LEU A 71 14.60 11.96 5.59
CA LEU A 71 15.72 11.31 6.30
C LEU A 71 17.04 12.01 6.02
N LEU A 72 17.32 12.39 4.77
CA LEU A 72 18.51 13.19 4.43
C LEU A 72 18.52 14.54 5.16
N MET A 73 17.36 15.20 5.26
CA MET A 73 17.22 16.44 6.03
C MET A 73 17.49 16.23 7.53
N CYS A 74 17.00 15.11 8.09
CA CYS A 74 17.27 14.71 9.47
C CYS A 74 18.76 14.46 9.72
N MET A 75 19.48 13.87 8.75
CA MET A 75 20.92 13.67 8.83
C MET A 75 21.70 14.99 8.77
N LYS A 76 21.25 15.94 7.95
CA LYS A 76 21.86 17.27 7.84
C LYS A 76 21.65 18.12 9.09
N TYR A 77 20.51 17.99 9.76
CA TYR A 77 20.15 18.79 10.94
C TYR A 77 19.81 17.93 12.17
N PRO A 78 20.78 17.22 12.77
CA PRO A 78 20.52 16.25 13.83
C PRO A 78 19.86 16.86 15.07
N LYS A 79 20.20 18.12 15.42
CA LYS A 79 19.59 18.85 16.55
C LYS A 79 18.10 19.13 16.34
N LYS A 80 17.64 19.25 15.09
CA LYS A 80 16.24 19.54 14.74
C LYS A 80 15.48 18.30 14.26
N ARG A 81 16.10 17.12 14.27
CA ARG A 81 15.54 15.87 13.73
C ARG A 81 14.14 15.57 14.28
N ASN A 82 13.96 15.56 15.60
CA ASN A 82 12.66 15.21 16.18
C ASN A 82 11.59 16.23 15.77
N PHE A 83 11.95 17.51 15.72
CA PHE A 83 11.06 18.56 15.23
C PHE A 83 10.68 18.35 13.76
N ILE A 84 11.64 17.97 12.90
CA ILE A 84 11.40 17.66 11.48
C ILE A 84 10.45 16.46 11.35
N LEU A 85 10.72 15.36 12.05
CA LEU A 85 9.93 14.14 12.00
C LEU A 85 8.49 14.35 12.50
N PHE A 86 8.31 14.82 13.73
CA PHE A 86 6.97 15.02 14.29
C PHE A 86 6.24 16.21 13.63
N GLY A 87 6.97 17.27 13.26
CA GLY A 87 6.41 18.39 12.50
C GLY A 87 5.86 17.95 11.14
N SER A 88 6.55 17.05 10.43
CA SER A 88 6.06 16.53 9.15
C SER A 88 4.76 15.73 9.27
N ILE A 89 4.57 14.99 10.38
CA ILE A 89 3.32 14.28 10.66
C ILE A 89 2.18 15.27 10.92
N ILE A 90 2.43 16.31 11.71
CA ILE A 90 1.43 17.37 12.00
C ILE A 90 1.03 18.09 10.71
N VAL A 91 2.02 18.45 9.88
CA VAL A 91 1.78 19.08 8.58
C VAL A 91 0.94 18.16 7.67
N SER A 92 1.27 16.87 7.61
CA SER A 92 0.48 15.89 6.85
C SER A 92 -0.97 15.79 7.35
N PHE A 93 -1.18 15.83 8.66
CA PHE A 93 -2.51 15.81 9.25
C PHE A 93 -3.31 17.06 8.87
N ILE A 94 -2.71 18.25 9.00
CA ILE A 94 -3.35 19.52 8.62
C ILE A 94 -3.72 19.52 7.14
N ILE A 95 -2.82 19.06 6.26
CA ILE A 95 -3.10 18.95 4.82
C ILE A 95 -4.29 18.02 4.58
N ALA A 96 -4.38 16.88 5.26
CA ALA A 96 -5.53 16.00 5.14
C ALA A 96 -6.83 16.66 5.62
N VAL A 97 -6.81 17.40 6.74
CA VAL A 97 -8.00 18.14 7.22
C VAL A 97 -8.45 19.16 6.17
N ILE A 98 -7.51 19.94 5.61
CA ILE A 98 -7.81 20.92 4.57
C ILE A 98 -8.42 20.22 3.35
N HIS A 99 -7.84 19.11 2.91
CA HIS A 99 -8.33 18.37 1.75
C HIS A 99 -9.75 17.85 1.94
N PHE A 100 -10.04 17.18 3.06
CA PHE A 100 -11.39 16.71 3.38
C PHE A 100 -12.40 17.87 3.48
N TYR A 101 -12.00 19.02 4.01
CA TYR A 101 -12.86 20.19 4.12
C TYR A 101 -13.15 20.85 2.77
N VAL A 102 -12.13 21.02 1.92
CA VAL A 102 -12.28 21.66 0.60
C VAL A 102 -13.07 20.78 -0.35
N HIS A 103 -12.78 19.47 -0.37
CA HIS A 103 -13.45 18.52 -1.26
C HIS A 103 -14.79 18.00 -0.71
N GLN A 104 -15.20 18.45 0.49
CA GLN A 104 -16.46 18.03 1.14
C GLN A 104 -16.57 16.48 1.19
N LEU A 105 -15.48 15.83 1.59
CA LEU A 105 -15.41 14.36 1.63
C LEU A 105 -16.01 13.83 2.93
N GLU A 106 -16.71 12.71 2.83
CA GLU A 106 -17.17 11.97 3.99
C GLU A 106 -15.98 11.40 4.77
N PRO A 107 -16.08 11.22 6.11
CA PRO A 107 -14.98 10.67 6.92
C PRO A 107 -14.55 9.24 6.53
N ILE A 108 -15.47 8.47 5.94
CA ILE A 108 -15.26 7.10 5.45
C ILE A 108 -15.83 7.02 4.04
N LEU A 109 -15.14 6.28 3.17
CA LEU A 109 -15.66 5.96 1.85
C LEU A 109 -16.88 5.05 1.97
N MET A 110 -18.08 5.59 1.74
CA MET A 110 -19.27 4.79 1.56
C MET A 110 -19.44 4.39 0.10
N LEU A 111 -19.63 3.10 -0.10
CA LEU A 111 -19.80 2.46 -1.40
C LEU A 111 -21.20 1.85 -1.45
N PRO A 112 -22.26 2.65 -1.70
CA PRO A 112 -23.59 2.08 -1.85
C PRO A 112 -23.60 1.13 -3.06
N PRO A 113 -24.42 0.06 -3.04
CA PRO A 113 -24.43 -0.98 -4.07
C PRO A 113 -24.59 -0.44 -5.51
N GLU A 114 -25.36 0.64 -5.68
CA GLU A 114 -25.56 1.30 -6.97
C GLU A 114 -24.26 1.92 -7.51
N ASN A 115 -23.47 2.54 -6.63
CA ASN A 115 -22.18 3.13 -6.99
C ASN A 115 -21.13 2.04 -7.21
N LEU A 116 -21.12 0.98 -6.39
CA LEU A 116 -20.23 -0.17 -6.57
C LEU A 116 -20.46 -0.85 -7.92
N ARG A 117 -21.72 -0.98 -8.35
CA ARG A 117 -22.06 -1.51 -9.68
C ARG A 117 -21.39 -0.69 -10.78
N ASN A 118 -21.40 0.64 -10.68
CA ASN A 118 -20.92 1.53 -11.73
C ASN A 118 -19.42 1.86 -11.64
N GLN A 119 -18.76 1.65 -10.50
CA GLN A 119 -17.34 1.93 -10.28
C GLN A 119 -16.43 1.23 -11.30
N LEU A 120 -16.73 -0.01 -11.67
CA LEU A 120 -15.94 -0.77 -12.64
C LEU A 120 -16.49 -0.65 -14.07
N MET A 121 -17.55 0.12 -14.30
CA MET A 121 -18.17 0.25 -15.61
C MET A 121 -18.02 1.65 -16.23
N GLY A 122 -17.22 2.53 -15.61
CA GLY A 122 -16.94 3.87 -16.09
C GLY A 122 -17.99 4.87 -15.65
N ASN A 123 -17.88 5.31 -14.38
CA ASN A 123 -18.64 6.45 -13.87
C ASN A 123 -17.65 7.57 -13.49
N PRO A 124 -17.48 8.59 -14.34
CA PRO A 124 -16.49 9.64 -14.12
C PRO A 124 -16.61 10.37 -12.78
N GLU A 125 -17.85 10.58 -12.29
CA GLU A 125 -18.09 11.26 -11.01
C GLU A 125 -17.61 10.41 -9.84
N TYR A 126 -17.95 9.11 -9.86
CA TYR A 126 -17.55 8.18 -8.83
C TYR A 126 -16.04 7.89 -8.87
N ASP A 127 -15.48 7.74 -10.07
CA ASP A 127 -14.04 7.55 -10.26
C ASP A 127 -13.25 8.74 -9.72
N ARG A 128 -13.78 9.96 -9.89
CA ARG A 128 -13.21 11.16 -9.30
C ARG A 128 -13.33 11.14 -7.79
N TYR A 129 -14.49 10.81 -7.22
CA TYR A 129 -14.68 10.74 -5.77
C TYR A 129 -13.73 9.73 -5.10
N PHE A 130 -13.63 8.52 -5.65
CA PHE A 130 -12.70 7.50 -5.16
C PHE A 130 -11.26 8.00 -5.19
N TYR A 131 -10.87 8.73 -6.24
CA TYR A 131 -9.51 9.27 -6.35
C TYR A 131 -9.25 10.45 -5.44
N ASP A 132 -10.21 11.36 -5.25
CA ASP A 132 -10.06 12.45 -4.31
C ASP A 132 -9.96 11.92 -2.87
N PHE A 133 -10.55 10.75 -2.59
CA PHE A 133 -10.49 10.12 -1.27
C PHE A 133 -9.27 9.21 -1.04
N HIS A 134 -8.90 8.34 -1.99
CA HIS A 134 -7.86 7.30 -1.77
C HIS A 134 -6.51 7.62 -2.41
N ALA A 135 -6.51 8.07 -3.64
CA ALA A 135 -5.32 8.15 -4.46
C ALA A 135 -4.28 9.21 -4.04
N PRO A 136 -4.62 10.40 -3.50
CA PRO A 136 -3.66 11.49 -3.44
C PRO A 136 -2.59 11.16 -2.40
N THR A 137 -1.33 11.38 -2.77
CA THR A 137 -0.20 11.05 -1.90
C THR A 137 -0.25 11.77 -0.57
N HIS A 138 -0.65 13.04 -0.56
CA HIS A 138 -0.70 13.86 0.63
C HIS A 138 -1.66 13.34 1.71
N LEU A 139 -2.71 12.59 1.33
CA LEU A 139 -3.61 11.93 2.29
C LEU A 139 -2.99 10.67 2.92
N ASN A 140 -2.05 10.03 2.23
CA ASN A 140 -1.39 8.80 2.66
C ASN A 140 -0.04 9.06 3.36
N THR A 141 0.52 10.27 3.19
CA THR A 141 1.79 10.70 3.77
C THR A 141 1.85 10.50 5.28
N GLY A 142 0.75 10.73 6.00
CA GLY A 142 0.72 10.65 7.46
C GLY A 142 1.10 9.28 8.00
N ASN A 143 0.42 8.23 7.54
CA ASN A 143 0.73 6.85 7.94
C ASN A 143 2.14 6.44 7.55
N TYR A 144 2.59 6.84 6.36
CA TYR A 144 3.94 6.56 5.89
C TYR A 144 5.00 7.17 6.80
N LEU A 145 4.84 8.46 7.14
CA LEU A 145 5.74 9.17 8.04
C LEU A 145 5.73 8.57 9.46
N ILE A 146 4.56 8.18 9.97
CA ILE A 146 4.45 7.50 11.26
C ILE A 146 5.24 6.18 11.24
N GLY A 147 5.11 5.38 10.17
CA GLY A 147 5.89 4.16 9.98
C GLY A 147 7.40 4.43 9.95
N LEU A 148 7.84 5.48 9.23
CA LEU A 148 9.23 5.92 9.17
C LEU A 148 9.76 6.31 10.56
N VAL A 149 8.98 7.07 11.33
CA VAL A 149 9.33 7.46 12.71
C VAL A 149 9.47 6.25 13.61
N ILE A 150 8.51 5.32 13.56
CA ILE A 150 8.54 4.08 14.35
C ILE A 150 9.76 3.23 13.98
N GLY A 151 10.04 3.05 12.69
CA GLY A 151 11.22 2.34 12.21
C GLY A 151 12.53 2.98 12.66
N TYR A 152 12.62 4.31 12.63
CA TYR A 152 13.79 5.06 13.08
C TYR A 152 14.06 4.88 14.59
N PHE A 153 13.02 5.01 15.43
CA PHE A 153 13.17 4.79 16.86
C PHE A 153 13.44 3.34 17.21
N TYR A 154 12.85 2.39 16.48
CA TYR A 154 13.14 0.97 16.63
C TYR A 154 14.61 0.65 16.30
N TYR A 155 15.17 1.26 15.25
CA TYR A 155 16.59 1.13 14.91
C TYR A 155 17.52 1.62 16.04
N GLN A 156 17.23 2.81 16.61
CA GLN A 156 18.00 3.33 17.75
C GLN A 156 17.87 2.45 18.99
N TYR A 157 16.66 1.96 19.27
CA TYR A 157 16.42 1.03 20.37
C TYR A 157 17.28 -0.23 20.22
N LYS A 158 17.33 -0.83 19.02
CA LYS A 158 18.17 -2.00 18.75
C LYS A 158 19.67 -1.72 18.94
N GLN A 159 20.16 -0.53 18.58
CA GLN A 159 21.56 -0.15 18.82
C GLN A 159 21.90 0.03 20.31
N SER A 160 20.94 0.41 21.15
CA SER A 160 21.15 0.60 22.59
C SER A 160 21.20 -0.72 23.42
N ASN A 161 21.42 -1.86 22.77
CA ASN A 161 21.48 -3.20 23.39
C ASN A 161 20.22 -3.60 24.18
N GLY A 162 19.04 -3.09 23.81
CA GLY A 162 17.76 -3.59 24.32
C GLY A 162 17.60 -3.55 25.84
N ARG A 163 18.18 -2.55 26.54
CA ARG A 163 17.99 -2.37 27.99
C ARG A 163 16.50 -2.13 28.31
N THR A 164 15.76 -3.20 28.58
CA THR A 164 14.34 -3.19 28.95
C THR A 164 14.14 -3.86 30.29
N ASP A 165 14.10 -3.09 31.37
CA ASP A 165 13.64 -3.63 32.65
C ASP A 165 12.16 -3.28 32.94
N ASN A 166 11.62 -2.18 32.38
CA ASN A 166 10.21 -1.79 32.62
C ASN A 166 9.38 -1.44 31.37
N ARG A 167 9.99 -1.22 30.21
CA ARG A 167 9.26 -0.85 28.96
C ARG A 167 8.64 -2.05 28.24
N SER A 168 9.04 -3.29 28.57
CA SER A 168 8.56 -4.51 27.92
C SER A 168 7.08 -4.79 28.23
N ALA A 169 6.67 -4.66 29.50
CA ALA A 169 5.30 -4.94 29.91
C ALA A 169 4.27 -3.96 29.31
N PHE A 170 4.56 -2.66 29.33
CA PHE A 170 3.67 -1.64 28.75
C PHE A 170 3.50 -1.82 27.24
N LEU A 171 4.59 -2.04 26.50
CA LEU A 171 4.51 -2.29 25.06
C LEU A 171 3.80 -3.61 24.73
N ASN A 172 3.92 -4.62 25.57
CA ASN A 172 3.18 -5.87 25.43
C ASN A 172 1.67 -5.66 25.63
N VAL A 173 1.25 -4.86 26.62
CA VAL A 173 -0.17 -4.48 26.80
C VAL A 173 -0.68 -3.69 25.58
N LEU A 174 0.06 -2.67 25.14
CA LEU A 174 -0.29 -1.90 23.95
C LEU A 174 -0.41 -2.76 22.69
N TRP A 175 0.45 -3.77 22.55
CA TRP A 175 0.38 -4.71 21.44
C TRP A 175 -0.93 -5.51 21.46
N HIS A 176 -1.36 -6.02 22.61
CA HIS A 176 -2.67 -6.68 22.72
C HIS A 176 -3.84 -5.70 22.47
N CYS A 177 -3.76 -4.48 23.02
CA CYS A 177 -4.76 -3.44 22.77
C CYS A 177 -4.85 -3.05 21.29
N SER A 178 -3.76 -3.09 20.55
CA SER A 178 -3.75 -2.73 19.12
C SER A 178 -4.59 -3.69 18.26
N TYR A 179 -4.68 -4.97 18.62
CA TYR A 179 -5.60 -5.91 17.97
C TYR A 179 -7.06 -5.55 18.22
N LEU A 180 -7.41 -5.29 19.49
CA LEU A 180 -8.76 -4.90 19.87
C LEU A 180 -9.17 -3.59 19.18
N LEU A 181 -8.27 -2.61 19.14
CA LEU A 181 -8.52 -1.33 18.49
C LEU A 181 -8.69 -1.48 16.97
N THR A 182 -7.87 -2.31 16.33
CA THR A 182 -8.03 -2.64 14.89
C THR A 182 -9.40 -3.28 14.64
N PHE A 183 -9.79 -4.25 15.48
CA PHE A 183 -11.09 -4.90 15.38
C PHE A 183 -12.24 -3.90 15.51
N ILE A 184 -12.23 -3.02 16.52
CA ILE A 184 -13.25 -1.99 16.72
C ILE A 184 -13.32 -1.04 15.51
N LEU A 185 -12.17 -0.62 14.97
CA LEU A 185 -12.11 0.24 13.80
C LEU A 185 -12.70 -0.39 12.53
N CYS A 186 -12.70 -1.72 12.41
CA CYS A 186 -13.39 -2.39 11.29
C CYS A 186 -14.91 -2.17 11.31
N PHE A 187 -15.51 -1.97 12.50
CA PHE A 187 -16.96 -1.75 12.65
C PHE A 187 -17.35 -0.28 12.65
N ILE A 188 -16.39 0.64 12.63
CA ILE A 188 -16.71 2.06 12.71
C ILE A 188 -17.58 2.53 11.53
N GLY A 189 -17.46 1.88 10.37
CA GLY A 189 -18.29 2.14 9.19
C GLY A 189 -19.80 2.00 9.44
N PHE A 190 -20.23 1.13 10.36
CA PHE A 190 -21.65 1.00 10.73
C PHE A 190 -22.22 2.29 11.32
N TYR A 191 -21.43 2.97 12.16
CA TYR A 191 -21.83 4.24 12.75
C TYR A 191 -22.09 5.31 11.68
N PHE A 192 -21.17 5.45 10.72
CA PHE A 192 -21.35 6.43 9.65
C PHE A 192 -22.46 6.04 8.67
N TYR A 193 -22.72 4.74 8.49
CA TYR A 193 -23.82 4.27 7.64
C TYR A 193 -25.20 4.57 8.25
N GLU A 194 -25.34 4.44 9.57
CA GLU A 194 -26.60 4.67 10.27
C GLU A 194 -26.87 6.15 10.54
N TYR A 195 -25.81 6.94 10.82
CA TYR A 195 -25.92 8.35 11.13
C TYR A 195 -25.36 9.22 10.00
N ASP A 196 -26.25 9.95 9.33
CA ASP A 196 -25.85 10.90 8.29
C ASP A 196 -25.09 12.09 8.93
N ILE A 197 -23.78 12.16 8.66
CA ILE A 197 -22.90 13.17 9.24
C ILE A 197 -22.84 14.39 8.33
N LYS A 198 -23.29 15.53 8.86
CA LYS A 198 -23.16 16.81 8.16
C LYS A 198 -21.70 17.13 7.84
N LEU A 199 -21.45 17.38 6.55
CA LEU A 199 -20.15 17.80 6.04
C LEU A 199 -19.77 19.17 6.63
N GLY A 200 -18.51 19.28 7.02
CA GLY A 200 -17.97 20.45 7.72
C GLY A 200 -16.65 20.14 8.42
N ILE A 201 -16.18 21.07 9.25
CA ILE A 201 -14.84 20.96 9.86
C ILE A 201 -14.70 19.72 10.75
N TRP A 202 -15.76 19.33 11.48
CA TRP A 202 -15.74 18.14 12.33
C TRP A 202 -15.64 16.84 11.53
N SER A 203 -16.37 16.74 10.43
CA SER A 203 -16.26 15.60 9.50
C SER A 203 -14.86 15.52 8.89
N ALA A 204 -14.27 16.65 8.52
CA ALA A 204 -12.93 16.69 7.94
C ALA A 204 -11.84 16.30 8.94
N LEU A 205 -11.96 16.76 10.20
CA LEU A 205 -11.08 16.33 11.30
C LEU A 205 -11.18 14.82 11.53
N LEU A 206 -12.39 14.28 11.53
CA LEU A 206 -12.64 12.86 11.72
C LEU A 206 -12.11 12.02 10.56
N GLY A 207 -12.31 12.46 9.31
CA GLY A 207 -11.76 11.79 8.13
C GLY A 207 -10.24 11.78 8.12
N ALA A 208 -9.60 12.92 8.44
CA ALA A 208 -8.16 13.00 8.59
C ALA A 208 -7.65 12.08 9.72
N LEU A 209 -8.34 12.06 10.87
CA LEU A 209 -8.00 11.18 11.98
C LEU A 209 -8.07 9.71 11.58
N LEU A 210 -9.15 9.28 10.94
CA LEU A 210 -9.31 7.90 10.47
C LEU A 210 -8.28 7.52 9.42
N LYS A 211 -7.86 8.45 8.57
CA LYS A 211 -6.74 8.22 7.63
C LYS A 211 -5.41 8.01 8.36
N HIS A 212 -5.17 8.63 9.51
CA HIS A 212 -3.87 8.60 10.21
C HIS A 212 -3.80 7.58 11.36
N ILE A 213 -4.94 7.15 11.91
CA ILE A 213 -4.97 6.29 13.11
C ILE A 213 -4.42 4.88 12.86
N TYR A 214 -4.48 4.39 11.62
CA TYR A 214 -3.95 3.09 11.26
C TYR A 214 -2.42 3.02 11.37
N GLY A 215 -1.70 4.11 11.09
CA GLY A 215 -0.25 4.20 11.20
C GLY A 215 0.31 3.78 12.56
N PRO A 216 -0.07 4.41 13.68
CA PRO A 216 0.44 4.06 15.01
C PRO A 216 -0.03 2.67 15.45
N ILE A 217 -1.27 2.28 15.13
CA ILE A 217 -1.81 0.95 15.48
C ILE A 217 -0.98 -0.15 14.83
N ILE A 218 -0.80 -0.08 13.51
CA ILE A 218 -0.03 -1.05 12.74
C ILE A 218 1.45 -0.99 13.13
N GLY A 219 1.98 0.20 13.42
CA GLY A 219 3.35 0.36 13.89
C GLY A 219 3.61 -0.33 15.24
N ILE A 220 2.69 -0.22 16.21
CA ILE A 220 2.76 -0.96 17.48
C ILE A 220 2.69 -2.47 17.24
N LEU A 221 1.80 -2.92 16.34
CA LEU A 221 1.72 -4.33 15.94
C LEU A 221 3.06 -4.85 15.42
N PHE A 222 3.71 -4.13 14.51
CA PHE A 222 5.03 -4.50 13.98
C PHE A 222 6.12 -4.51 15.05
N VAL A 223 6.17 -3.49 15.91
CA VAL A 223 7.15 -3.43 17.02
C VAL A 223 6.98 -4.63 17.95
N GLY A 224 5.75 -5.06 18.25
CA GLY A 224 5.54 -6.26 19.07
C GLY A 224 5.92 -7.56 18.35
N ILE A 225 5.68 -7.68 17.04
CA ILE A 225 6.14 -8.83 16.24
C ILE A 225 7.67 -8.91 16.26
N PHE A 226 8.37 -7.79 16.09
CA PHE A 226 9.84 -7.77 16.09
C PHE A 226 10.45 -8.08 17.47
N ASN A 227 9.78 -7.68 18.55
CA ASN A 227 10.17 -8.02 19.92
C ASN A 227 9.65 -9.40 20.37
N ARG A 228 8.99 -10.15 19.49
CA ARG A 228 8.42 -11.48 19.76
C ARG A 228 7.42 -11.49 20.93
N TYR A 229 6.60 -10.45 21.05
CA TYR A 229 5.48 -10.46 21.98
C TYR A 229 4.40 -11.44 21.53
N GLY A 230 3.85 -12.19 22.49
CA GLY A 230 2.94 -13.30 22.23
C GLY A 230 3.65 -14.56 21.68
N TRP A 231 3.00 -15.71 21.81
CA TRP A 231 3.59 -17.00 21.44
C TRP A 231 3.25 -17.43 20.01
N LEU A 232 2.05 -17.06 19.51
CA LEU A 232 1.51 -17.58 18.25
C LEU A 232 1.93 -16.73 17.04
N ILE A 233 1.65 -15.43 17.06
CA ILE A 233 1.79 -14.56 15.88
C ILE A 233 3.24 -14.46 15.39
N PRO A 234 4.26 -14.16 16.24
CA PRO A 234 5.64 -14.13 15.77
C PRO A 234 6.11 -15.48 15.22
N LYS A 235 5.65 -16.59 15.80
CA LYS A 235 5.98 -17.94 15.33
C LYS A 235 5.39 -18.20 13.94
N MET A 236 4.15 -17.77 13.72
CA MET A 236 3.44 -17.90 12.45
C MET A 236 4.18 -17.13 11.34
N PHE A 237 4.48 -15.84 11.55
CA PHE A 237 5.16 -15.01 10.54
C PHE A 237 6.60 -15.44 10.25
N ASN A 238 7.27 -16.12 11.18
CA ASN A 238 8.61 -16.69 10.95
C ASN A 238 8.60 -18.00 10.16
N TYR A 239 7.43 -18.56 9.85
CA TYR A 239 7.33 -19.81 9.08
C TYR A 239 7.73 -19.61 7.61
N GLY A 240 8.51 -20.56 7.06
CA GLY A 240 9.12 -20.45 5.73
C GLY A 240 8.14 -20.23 4.58
N MET A 241 6.89 -20.70 4.70
CA MET A 241 5.84 -20.50 3.69
C MET A 241 5.58 -19.01 3.42
N TYR A 242 5.61 -18.16 4.45
CA TYR A 242 5.39 -16.72 4.28
C TYR A 242 6.48 -16.05 3.44
N ARG A 243 7.67 -16.65 3.36
CA ARG A 243 8.73 -16.17 2.44
C ARG A 243 8.33 -16.33 0.98
N ILE A 244 7.62 -17.41 0.64
CA ILE A 244 7.12 -17.65 -0.72
C ILE A 244 5.99 -16.66 -1.02
N LEU A 245 5.01 -16.56 -0.13
CA LEU A 245 3.88 -15.63 -0.28
C LEU A 245 4.36 -14.17 -0.37
N ALA A 246 5.35 -13.77 0.42
CA ALA A 246 5.95 -12.44 0.35
C ALA A 246 6.57 -12.14 -1.02
N ARG A 247 7.23 -13.12 -1.66
CA ARG A 247 7.80 -12.96 -3.01
C ARG A 247 6.72 -12.84 -4.09
N LEU A 248 5.58 -13.50 -3.92
CA LEU A 248 4.47 -13.41 -4.88
C LEU A 248 3.61 -12.16 -4.70
N SER A 249 3.70 -11.48 -3.55
CA SER A 249 2.79 -10.41 -3.13
C SER A 249 2.60 -9.30 -4.16
N PHE A 250 3.69 -8.82 -4.78
CA PHE A 250 3.62 -7.79 -5.82
C PHE A 250 2.87 -8.28 -7.06
N SER A 251 3.22 -9.47 -7.56
CA SER A 251 2.55 -10.07 -8.72
C SER A 251 1.07 -10.36 -8.43
N VAL A 252 0.71 -10.80 -7.21
CA VAL A 252 -0.69 -10.94 -6.76
C VAL A 252 -1.40 -9.60 -6.79
N TYR A 253 -0.79 -8.56 -6.21
CA TYR A 253 -1.34 -7.21 -6.22
C TYR A 253 -1.58 -6.69 -7.65
N MET A 254 -0.74 -7.06 -8.62
CA MET A 254 -0.93 -6.62 -10.01
C MET A 254 -2.13 -7.29 -10.71
N VAL A 255 -2.50 -8.53 -10.35
CA VAL A 255 -3.54 -9.31 -11.04
C VAL A 255 -4.86 -9.43 -10.30
N HIS A 256 -4.89 -9.23 -8.98
CA HIS A 256 -6.05 -9.61 -8.15
C HIS A 256 -7.34 -8.95 -8.60
N LEU A 257 -7.29 -7.66 -8.94
CA LEU A 257 -8.48 -6.93 -9.38
C LEU A 257 -8.99 -7.46 -10.74
N THR A 258 -8.08 -7.76 -11.66
CA THR A 258 -8.41 -8.36 -12.96
C THR A 258 -9.07 -9.73 -12.78
N MET A 259 -8.57 -10.56 -11.85
CA MET A 259 -9.17 -11.84 -11.50
C MET A 259 -10.57 -11.68 -10.91
N GLY A 260 -10.76 -10.69 -10.03
CA GLY A 260 -12.07 -10.31 -9.50
C GLY A 260 -13.06 -9.96 -10.62
N CYS A 261 -12.65 -9.10 -11.55
CA CYS A 261 -13.50 -8.72 -12.68
C CYS A 261 -13.85 -9.91 -13.58
N LEU A 262 -12.90 -10.80 -13.88
CA LEU A 262 -13.15 -12.01 -14.69
C LEU A 262 -14.22 -12.92 -14.05
N ILE A 263 -14.20 -13.08 -12.72
CA ILE A 263 -15.16 -13.94 -12.03
C ILE A 263 -16.55 -13.30 -11.99
N ILE A 264 -16.62 -11.98 -11.77
CA ILE A 264 -17.89 -11.27 -11.52
C ILE A 264 -18.61 -10.90 -12.83
N MET A 265 -17.88 -10.34 -13.80
CA MET A 265 -18.48 -9.69 -14.98
C MET A 265 -19.06 -10.67 -16.02
N LYS A 266 -18.70 -11.95 -15.94
CA LYS A 266 -19.26 -13.01 -16.80
C LYS A 266 -20.65 -13.51 -16.35
N ASN A 267 -21.07 -13.20 -15.13
CA ASN A 267 -22.30 -13.76 -14.58
C ASN A 267 -23.52 -13.21 -15.33
N LYS A 268 -24.34 -14.13 -15.84
CA LYS A 268 -25.56 -13.84 -16.61
C LYS A 268 -26.78 -13.57 -15.74
N PHE A 269 -26.73 -14.00 -14.48
CA PHE A 269 -27.79 -13.85 -13.50
C PHE A 269 -27.36 -12.93 -12.36
N PRO A 270 -28.30 -12.21 -11.72
CA PRO A 270 -27.99 -11.40 -10.56
C PRO A 270 -27.43 -12.29 -9.45
N ILE A 271 -26.30 -11.85 -8.89
CA ILE A 271 -25.67 -12.52 -7.76
C ILE A 271 -26.26 -11.89 -6.50
N GLU A 272 -26.90 -12.69 -5.67
CA GLU A 272 -27.31 -12.24 -4.35
C GLU A 272 -26.09 -11.98 -3.46
N SER A 273 -26.01 -10.78 -2.91
CA SER A 273 -24.95 -10.41 -1.97
C SER A 273 -25.25 -11.00 -0.60
N ASN A 274 -24.79 -12.22 -0.35
CA ASN A 274 -24.81 -12.85 0.97
C ASN A 274 -23.38 -13.18 1.45
N ASN A 275 -23.23 -13.39 2.76
CA ASN A 275 -21.91 -13.62 3.38
C ASN A 275 -21.20 -14.85 2.80
N SER A 276 -21.94 -15.91 2.47
CA SER A 276 -21.40 -17.13 1.90
C SER A 276 -20.84 -16.93 0.49
N MET A 277 -21.55 -16.16 -0.35
CA MET A 277 -21.12 -15.78 -1.70
C MET A 277 -19.92 -14.84 -1.66
N LEU A 278 -19.89 -13.89 -0.72
CA LEU A 278 -18.76 -12.99 -0.54
C LEU A 278 -17.51 -13.78 -0.11
N LEU A 279 -17.66 -14.71 0.84
CA LEU A 279 -16.57 -15.57 1.30
C LEU A 279 -16.07 -16.48 0.17
N SER A 280 -16.97 -17.15 -0.55
CA SER A 280 -16.59 -18.03 -1.65
C SER A 280 -15.88 -17.26 -2.77
N SER A 281 -16.41 -16.10 -3.17
CA SER A 281 -15.78 -15.23 -4.16
C SER A 281 -14.41 -14.75 -3.71
N THR A 282 -14.25 -14.39 -2.43
CA THR A 282 -12.95 -13.98 -1.88
C THR A 282 -11.93 -15.10 -1.94
N VAL A 283 -12.31 -16.32 -1.54
CA VAL A 283 -11.42 -17.50 -1.59
C VAL A 283 -11.03 -17.83 -3.04
N ILE A 284 -11.97 -17.75 -3.99
CA ILE A 284 -11.72 -18.00 -5.41
C ILE A 284 -10.76 -16.95 -5.96
N VAL A 285 -11.05 -15.65 -5.77
CA VAL A 285 -10.19 -14.55 -6.23
C VAL A 285 -8.79 -14.69 -5.63
N TYR A 286 -8.69 -14.93 -4.32
CA TYR A 286 -7.42 -15.10 -3.64
C TYR A 286 -6.61 -16.23 -4.25
N THR A 287 -7.21 -17.42 -4.40
CA THR A 287 -6.52 -18.62 -4.90
C THR A 287 -6.08 -18.45 -6.35
N LEU A 288 -6.99 -17.99 -7.23
CA LEU A 288 -6.68 -17.79 -8.66
C LEU A 288 -5.64 -16.69 -8.86
N SER A 289 -5.67 -15.63 -8.05
CA SER A 289 -4.66 -14.56 -8.12
C SER A 289 -3.27 -15.07 -7.73
N HIS A 290 -3.15 -15.96 -6.76
CA HIS A 290 -1.85 -16.56 -6.40
C HIS A 290 -1.33 -17.50 -7.48
N ILE A 291 -2.21 -18.28 -8.12
CA ILE A 291 -1.84 -19.15 -9.25
C ILE A 291 -1.36 -18.30 -10.43
N ALA A 292 -2.10 -17.26 -10.80
CA ALA A 292 -1.72 -16.35 -11.87
C ALA A 292 -0.45 -15.57 -11.56
N ALA A 293 -0.27 -15.13 -10.31
CA ALA A 293 0.95 -14.47 -9.86
C ALA A 293 2.16 -15.40 -9.96
N LEU A 294 2.04 -16.68 -9.60
CA LEU A 294 3.12 -17.65 -9.75
C LEU A 294 3.56 -17.76 -11.22
N PHE A 295 2.61 -17.83 -12.15
CA PHE A 295 2.92 -17.85 -13.58
C PHE A 295 3.64 -16.56 -14.02
N LEU A 296 3.15 -15.39 -13.61
CA LEU A 296 3.80 -14.11 -13.94
C LEU A 296 5.22 -14.01 -13.37
N VAL A 297 5.44 -14.48 -12.15
CA VAL A 297 6.76 -14.45 -11.53
C VAL A 297 7.74 -15.32 -12.30
N VAL A 298 7.34 -16.56 -12.62
CA VAL A 298 8.22 -17.51 -13.31
C VAL A 298 8.49 -17.09 -14.76
N CYS A 299 7.47 -16.63 -15.48
CA CYS A 299 7.58 -16.34 -16.91
C CYS A 299 8.08 -14.92 -17.23
N LEU A 300 7.85 -13.94 -16.34
CA LEU A 300 8.18 -12.53 -16.61
C LEU A 300 9.14 -11.96 -15.58
N GLU A 301 8.80 -12.03 -14.28
CA GLU A 301 9.55 -11.32 -13.24
C GLU A 301 10.98 -11.86 -13.07
N LEU A 302 11.13 -13.19 -12.94
CA LEU A 302 12.45 -13.82 -12.76
C LEU A 302 13.37 -13.65 -13.98
N PRO A 303 12.91 -13.88 -15.24
CA PRO A 303 13.74 -13.62 -16.41
C PRO A 303 14.10 -12.14 -16.56
N ALA A 304 13.14 -11.23 -16.35
CA ALA A 304 13.41 -9.79 -16.41
C ALA A 304 14.43 -9.36 -15.35
N HIS A 305 14.32 -9.88 -14.13
CA HIS A 305 15.28 -9.61 -13.06
C HIS A 305 16.68 -10.14 -13.41
N ALA A 306 16.78 -11.34 -13.98
CA ALA A 306 18.06 -11.91 -14.41
C ALA A 306 18.72 -11.04 -15.50
N ILE A 307 17.96 -10.63 -16.52
CA ILE A 307 18.44 -9.75 -17.60
C ILE A 307 18.89 -8.40 -17.02
N PHE A 308 18.07 -7.77 -16.18
CA PHE A 308 18.39 -6.49 -15.56
C PHE A 308 19.68 -6.57 -14.74
N LYS A 309 19.84 -7.63 -13.94
CA LYS A 309 21.04 -7.85 -13.14
C LYS A 309 22.28 -7.99 -14.00
N THR A 310 22.22 -8.73 -15.11
CA THR A 310 23.34 -8.86 -16.04
C THR A 310 23.71 -7.52 -16.67
N ILE A 311 22.74 -6.75 -17.16
CA ILE A 311 22.96 -5.43 -17.76
C ILE A 311 23.61 -4.48 -16.75
N VAL A 312 23.10 -4.44 -15.51
CA VAL A 312 23.64 -3.57 -14.47
C VAL A 312 25.08 -3.95 -14.13
N ASN A 313 25.37 -5.25 -14.00
CA ASN A 313 26.73 -5.72 -13.75
C ASN A 313 27.67 -5.32 -14.89
N GLU A 314 27.28 -5.49 -16.17
CA GLU A 314 28.10 -5.07 -17.31
C GLU A 314 28.36 -3.55 -17.35
N ILE A 315 27.36 -2.74 -16.97
CA ILE A 315 27.51 -1.27 -16.90
C ILE A 315 28.47 -0.88 -15.77
N LEU A 316 28.39 -1.56 -14.62
CA LEU A 316 29.22 -1.30 -13.44
C LEU A 316 30.65 -1.85 -13.58
N ASP A 317 30.82 -2.96 -14.29
CA ASP A 317 32.10 -3.64 -14.53
C ASP A 317 32.87 -3.06 -15.72
N LYS A 318 32.31 -2.09 -16.47
CA LYS A 318 33.12 -1.26 -17.36
C LYS A 318 34.23 -0.61 -16.54
N PRO A 319 35.52 -0.79 -16.91
CA PRO A 319 36.61 -0.23 -16.14
C PRO A 319 36.49 1.29 -16.15
N ARG A 320 36.14 1.88 -15.01
CA ARG A 320 36.49 3.28 -14.75
C ARG A 320 38.01 3.32 -14.79
N GLY A 321 38.55 3.75 -15.93
CA GLY A 321 39.95 4.06 -16.05
C GLY A 321 40.35 5.01 -14.91
N ALA A 322 41.35 4.56 -14.14
CA ALA A 322 42.21 5.34 -13.26
C ALA A 322 41.59 6.57 -12.55
N GLU A 323 41.14 6.37 -11.31
CA GLU A 323 41.69 7.06 -10.13
C GLU A 323 41.01 6.49 -8.88
N LYS A 324 41.80 5.92 -7.97
CA LYS A 324 41.34 5.64 -6.60
C LYS A 324 41.22 7.00 -5.89
N PRO A 325 40.03 7.48 -5.49
CA PRO A 325 39.97 8.57 -4.53
C PRO A 325 40.52 8.04 -3.18
N PRO A 326 41.28 8.85 -2.42
CA PRO A 326 41.81 8.42 -1.13
C PRO A 326 40.65 8.02 -0.21
N THR A 327 40.77 6.85 0.39
CA THR A 327 39.83 6.27 1.35
C THR A 327 39.48 7.25 2.46
N PRO A 328 38.22 7.71 2.60
CA PRO A 328 37.76 8.27 3.86
C PRO A 328 37.65 7.12 4.87
N ASN A 329 38.11 7.34 6.10
CA ASN A 329 37.91 6.43 7.22
C ASN A 329 36.40 6.20 7.46
N ILE A 330 35.84 5.17 6.84
CA ILE A 330 34.48 4.71 7.09
C ILE A 330 34.57 3.55 8.08
N ILE A 331 33.95 3.78 9.23
CA ILE A 331 33.73 2.83 10.32
C ILE A 331 33.17 1.52 9.74
N ASN A 332 33.88 0.42 9.95
CA ASN A 332 33.54 -0.93 9.49
C ASN A 332 32.13 -1.36 9.99
N PHE A 333 31.14 -1.35 9.10
CA PHE A 333 29.90 -2.09 9.30
C PHE A 333 30.10 -3.54 8.82
N LYS A 334 30.54 -4.42 9.73
CA LYS A 334 30.36 -5.87 9.57
C LYS A 334 28.93 -6.23 9.98
N ILE A 335 28.12 -6.64 9.02
CA ILE A 335 26.86 -7.35 9.30
C ILE A 335 27.21 -8.83 9.33
N ASP A 336 27.39 -9.39 10.51
CA ASP A 336 27.58 -10.84 10.70
C ASP A 336 26.25 -11.57 10.43
N TYR A 337 26.21 -12.33 9.34
CA TYR A 337 25.13 -13.26 8.98
C TYR A 337 25.33 -14.67 9.58
N THR A 338 25.96 -14.76 10.76
CA THR A 338 26.23 -16.05 11.43
C THR A 338 25.74 -16.03 12.87
N SER A 339 24.43 -16.18 13.01
CA SER A 339 23.80 -16.68 14.23
C SER A 339 22.45 -17.29 13.88
N THR A 340 22.52 -18.40 13.13
CA THR A 340 21.42 -19.36 13.00
C THR A 340 21.88 -20.63 13.70
N LYS A 341 21.70 -20.67 15.02
CA LYS A 341 21.61 -21.92 15.76
C LYS A 341 20.43 -21.82 16.73
N LEU A 342 19.42 -22.62 16.38
CA LEU A 342 18.24 -23.08 17.13
C LEU A 342 17.16 -22.04 17.45
#